data_AF-A0A7W8FJW1-F1
#
_entry.id   AF-A0A7W8FJW1-F1
#
_cell.length_a   1.000
_cell.length_b   1.000
_cell.length_c   1.000
_cell.angle_alpha   90.00
_cell.angle_beta   90.00
_cell.angle_gamma   90.00
#
_symmetry.space_group_name_H-M   'P 1'
#
loop_
_entity.id
_entity.type
_entity.pdbx_description
1 polymer ?
#
loop_
_entity_poly.entity_id
_entity_poly.type
_entity_poly.pdbx_seq_one_letter_code
_entity_poly.pdbx_strand_id
1 'polypeptide(L)'
;MSVEEARDQARLAALNLIGAIDAAVGVDNVTALVHLRGYVRATGDFGAHPAVIDGASRLLLEVFGERCGAHARTAIGVASLPGGACVELDLVAAVEV
;
A
#
# COMPACT_ATOMS: atom_id res chain seq x y z
N MET A 1 16.80 8.86 -4.35
CA MET A 1 15.69 8.83 -3.38
C MET A 1 16.07 7.89 -2.26
N SER A 2 15.93 8.32 -1.02
CA SER A 2 16.19 7.50 0.16
C SER A 2 15.05 6.52 0.42
N VAL A 3 15.29 5.52 1.29
CA VAL A 3 14.23 4.60 1.74
C VAL A 3 13.11 5.36 2.45
N GLU A 4 13.46 6.41 3.19
CA GLU A 4 12.50 7.25 3.91
C GLU A 4 11.60 8.02 2.96
N GLU A 5 12.17 8.68 1.94
CA GLU A 5 11.39 9.37 0.91
C GLU A 5 10.47 8.39 0.16
N ALA A 6 10.97 7.20 -0.18
CA ALA A 6 10.17 6.16 -0.85
C ALA A 6 9.03 5.64 0.05
N ARG A 7 9.28 5.52 1.36
CA ARG A 7 8.27 5.14 2.35
C ARG A 7 7.15 6.19 2.42
N ASP A 8 7.49 7.48 2.32
CA ASP A 8 6.48 8.55 2.25
C ASP A 8 5.67 8.48 0.94
N GLN A 9 6.31 8.10 -0.17
CA GLN A 9 5.59 7.81 -1.42
C GLN A 9 4.64 6.60 -1.29
N ALA A 10 5.03 5.55 -0.56
CA ALA A 10 4.14 4.43 -0.27
C ALA A 10 2.94 4.85 0.59
N ARG A 11 3.15 5.73 1.57
CA ARG A 11 2.05 6.32 2.37
C ARG A 11 1.09 7.11 1.48
N LEU A 12 1.61 7.92 0.56
CA LEU A 12 0.78 8.66 -0.39
C LEU A 12 0.00 7.73 -1.33
N ALA A 13 0.63 6.68 -1.85
CA ALA A 13 -0.05 5.67 -2.66
C ALA A 13 -1.18 4.99 -1.88
N ALA A 14 -0.97 4.69 -0.59
CA ALA A 14 -2.00 4.12 0.27
C ALA A 14 -3.16 5.10 0.52
N LEU A 15 -2.90 6.40 0.65
CA LEU A 15 -3.96 7.40 0.76
C LEU A 15 -4.86 7.43 -0.49
N ASN A 16 -4.26 7.37 -1.68
CA ASN A 16 -5.01 7.28 -2.93
C ASN A 16 -5.84 5.99 -3.00
N LEU A 17 -5.26 4.88 -2.54
CA LEU A 17 -5.95 3.59 -2.47
C LEU A 17 -7.15 3.63 -1.53
N ILE A 18 -7.03 4.26 -0.36
CA ILE A 18 -8.16 4.48 0.57
C ILE A 18 -9.26 5.31 -0.09
N GLY A 19 -8.89 6.39 -0.80
CA GLY A 19 -9.86 7.18 -1.56
C GLY A 19 -10.59 6.39 -2.64
N ALA A 20 -9.90 5.46 -3.31
CA ALA A 20 -10.51 4.57 -4.29
C ALA A 20 -11.49 3.57 -3.65
N ILE A 21 -11.16 3.05 -2.47
CA ILE A 21 -12.08 2.19 -1.69
C ILE A 21 -13.31 2.97 -1.27
N ASP A 22 -13.15 4.17 -0.72
CA ASP A 22 -14.27 5.01 -0.30
C ASP A 22 -15.22 5.31 -1.47
N ALA A 23 -14.67 5.69 -2.62
CA ALA A 23 -15.47 5.94 -3.81
C ALA A 23 -16.20 4.70 -4.34
N ALA A 24 -15.64 3.50 -4.14
CA ALA A 24 -16.21 2.25 -4.64
C ALA A 24 -17.28 1.66 -3.73
N VAL A 25 -17.05 1.70 -2.41
CA VAL A 25 -17.88 0.99 -1.42
C VAL A 25 -18.13 1.78 -0.13
N GLY A 26 -17.48 2.93 0.08
CA GLY A 26 -17.45 3.63 1.37
C GLY A 26 -16.50 2.97 2.37
N VAL A 27 -15.64 3.73 3.05
CA VAL A 27 -14.61 3.15 3.94
C VAL A 27 -15.22 2.34 5.10
N ASP A 28 -16.39 2.74 5.57
CA ASP A 28 -17.06 2.12 6.73
C ASP A 28 -17.60 0.70 6.42
N ASN A 29 -17.71 0.34 5.13
CA ASN A 29 -18.18 -0.98 4.70
C ASN A 29 -17.05 -2.01 4.60
N VAL A 30 -15.79 -1.64 4.89
CA VAL A 30 -14.64 -2.54 4.83
C VAL A 30 -14.50 -3.33 6.14
N THR A 31 -14.57 -4.66 6.04
CA THR A 31 -14.49 -5.56 7.21
C THR A 31 -13.12 -6.16 7.46
N ALA A 32 -12.29 -6.31 6.42
CA ALA A 32 -10.90 -6.74 6.55
C ALA A 32 -10.06 -6.36 5.32
N LEU A 33 -8.81 -5.98 5.54
CA LEU A 33 -7.80 -5.89 4.50
C LEU A 33 -7.11 -7.24 4.34
N VAL A 34 -7.37 -7.95 3.25
CA VAL A 34 -6.94 -9.36 3.09
C VAL A 34 -5.48 -9.43 2.66
N HIS A 35 -5.09 -8.70 1.61
CA HIS A 35 -3.74 -8.78 1.08
C HIS A 35 -3.31 -7.50 0.36
N LEU A 36 -2.21 -6.89 0.81
CA LEU A 36 -1.55 -5.74 0.17
C LEU A 36 -0.40 -6.20 -0.73
N ARG A 37 -0.42 -5.81 -2.01
CA ARG A 37 0.71 -5.95 -2.94
C ARG A 37 1.36 -4.59 -3.13
N GLY A 38 2.65 -4.51 -2.82
CA GLY A 38 3.46 -3.32 -3.03
C GLY A 38 4.53 -3.55 -4.09
N TYR A 39 4.48 -2.74 -5.13
CA TYR A 39 5.47 -2.70 -6.20
C TYR A 39 6.32 -1.45 -6.02
N VAL A 40 7.62 -1.63 -5.83
CA VAL A 40 8.56 -0.52 -5.63
C VAL A 40 9.46 -0.42 -6.85
N ARG A 41 9.46 0.74 -7.51
CA ARG A 41 10.36 0.98 -8.64
C ARG A 41 11.80 1.07 -8.12
N ALA A 42 12.61 0.08 -8.47
CA ALA A 42 13.95 -0.05 -7.92
C ALA A 42 14.93 -0.70 -8.91
N THR A 43 16.22 -0.48 -8.67
CA THR A 43 17.30 -1.20 -9.34
C THR A 43 17.45 -2.60 -8.76
N GLY A 44 18.07 -3.53 -9.50
CA GLY A 44 18.16 -4.94 -9.10
C GLY A 44 18.99 -5.22 -7.83
N ASP A 45 19.78 -4.27 -7.38
CA ASP A 45 20.61 -4.32 -6.17
C ASP A 45 19.88 -3.79 -4.92
N PHE A 46 18.73 -3.13 -5.09
CA PHE A 46 17.96 -2.62 -3.96
C PHE A 46 17.18 -3.75 -3.29
N GLY A 47 17.35 -3.93 -1.98
CA GLY A 47 16.70 -4.99 -1.20
C GLY A 47 15.67 -4.52 -0.17
N ALA A 48 15.53 -3.20 0.03
CA ALA A 48 14.75 -2.64 1.15
C ALA A 48 13.26 -2.39 0.81
N HIS A 49 12.69 -3.12 -0.14
CA HIS A 49 11.27 -2.99 -0.53
C HIS A 49 10.30 -3.11 0.66
N PRO A 50 10.47 -4.05 1.62
CA PRO A 50 9.56 -4.13 2.76
C PRO A 50 9.53 -2.85 3.61
N ALA A 51 10.67 -2.19 3.80
CA ALA A 51 10.77 -0.95 4.57
C ALA A 51 10.08 0.24 3.86
N VAL A 52 10.03 0.21 2.53
CA VAL A 52 9.25 1.17 1.74
C VAL A 52 7.75 0.93 1.93
N ILE A 53 7.30 -0.32 1.79
CA ILE A 53 5.88 -0.69 1.91
C ILE A 53 5.35 -0.55 3.34
N ASP A 54 6.21 -0.51 4.37
CA ASP A 54 5.82 -0.15 5.73
C ASP A 54 5.09 1.21 5.81
N GLY A 55 5.39 2.16 4.91
CA GLY A 55 4.69 3.44 4.83
C GLY A 55 3.21 3.29 4.52
N ALA A 56 2.88 2.38 3.60
CA ALA A 56 1.50 2.01 3.28
C ALA A 56 0.85 1.23 4.43
N SER A 57 1.54 0.18 4.94
CA SER A 57 1.00 -0.67 5.99
C SER A 57 0.66 0.11 7.27
N ARG A 58 1.51 1.07 7.67
CA ARG A 58 1.25 1.92 8.84
C ARG A 58 0.02 2.80 8.67
N LEU A 59 -0.16 3.43 7.52
CA LEU A 59 -1.35 4.25 7.26
C LEU A 59 -2.63 3.40 7.28
N LEU A 60 -2.59 2.21 6.67
CA LEU A 60 -3.75 1.32 6.66
C LEU A 60 -4.13 0.87 8.09
N LEU A 61 -3.15 0.59 8.95
CA LEU A 61 -3.38 0.31 10.37
C LEU A 61 -3.91 1.52 11.14
N GLU A 62 -3.40 2.73 10.86
CA GLU A 62 -3.88 3.98 11.46
C GLU A 62 -5.36 4.26 11.13
N VAL A 63 -5.78 3.98 9.90
CA VAL A 63 -7.13 4.32 9.40
C VAL A 63 -8.15 3.22 9.71
N PHE A 64 -7.83 1.96 9.47
CA PHE A 64 -8.76 0.83 9.66
C PHE A 64 -8.60 0.14 11.03
N GLY A 65 -7.65 0.57 11.86
CA GLY A 65 -7.34 -0.05 13.14
C GLY A 65 -6.64 -1.42 13.02
N GLU A 66 -6.21 -2.00 14.14
CA GLU A 66 -5.42 -3.24 14.12
C GLU A 66 -6.16 -4.45 13.54
N ARG A 67 -7.46 -4.59 13.82
CA ARG A 67 -8.22 -5.79 13.40
C ARG A 67 -8.55 -5.80 11.92
N CYS A 68 -9.06 -4.68 11.38
CA CYS A 68 -9.42 -4.58 9.97
C CYS A 68 -8.20 -4.22 9.12
N GLY A 69 -7.33 -3.35 9.62
CA GLY A 69 -6.15 -2.86 8.92
C GLY A 69 -4.97 -3.85 8.86
N ALA A 70 -4.91 -4.88 9.70
CA ALA A 70 -3.87 -5.91 9.59
C ALA A 70 -4.09 -6.77 8.33
N HIS A 71 -3.02 -6.99 7.57
CA HIS A 71 -3.08 -7.64 6.26
C HIS A 71 -1.86 -8.52 6.01
N ALA A 72 -2.04 -9.58 5.21
CA ALA A 72 -0.92 -10.23 4.55
C ALA A 72 -0.31 -9.28 3.50
N ARG A 73 0.98 -9.45 3.17
CA ARG A 73 1.59 -8.58 2.15
C ARG A 73 2.67 -9.25 1.32
N THR A 74 2.83 -8.70 0.12
CA THR A 74 3.98 -8.91 -0.78
C THR A 74 4.63 -7.56 -1.07
N ALA A 75 5.96 -7.47 -0.98
CA ALA A 75 6.73 -6.28 -1.32
C ALA A 75 7.87 -6.66 -2.27
N ILE A 76 7.80 -6.20 -3.52
CA ILE A 76 8.74 -6.58 -4.58
C ILE A 76 9.27 -5.36 -5.35
N GLY A 77 10.47 -5.53 -5.91
CA GLY A 77 11.07 -4.55 -6.82
C GLY A 77 10.60 -4.76 -8.25
N VAL A 78 10.37 -3.66 -8.97
CA VAL A 78 10.05 -3.65 -10.40
C VAL A 78 10.92 -2.62 -11.13
N ALA A 79 11.24 -2.88 -12.40
CA ALA A 79 12.12 -1.99 -13.17
C ALA A 79 11.47 -0.62 -13.48
N SER A 80 10.14 -0.58 -13.65
CA SER A 80 9.38 0.63 -13.97
C SER A 80 7.94 0.50 -13.52
N LEU A 81 7.30 1.66 -13.30
CA LEU A 81 5.87 1.80 -13.02
C LEU A 81 5.26 2.86 -13.94
N PRO A 82 3.93 2.82 -14.19
CA PRO A 82 3.22 3.82 -14.98
C PRO A 82 3.49 5.26 -14.48
N GLY A 83 3.60 6.20 -15.42
CA GLY A 83 3.89 7.61 -15.10
C GLY A 83 5.23 7.85 -14.39
N GLY A 84 6.11 6.84 -14.33
CA GLY A 84 7.38 6.94 -13.59
C GLY A 84 7.23 6.90 -12.08
N ALA A 85 6.08 6.42 -11.57
CA ALA A 85 5.78 6.36 -10.14
C ALA A 85 6.86 5.63 -9.33
N CYS A 86 6.98 6.03 -8.05
CA CYS A 86 7.89 5.40 -7.09
C CYS A 86 7.32 4.08 -6.56
N VAL A 87 6.05 4.09 -6.16
CA VAL A 87 5.34 2.96 -5.56
C VAL A 87 3.99 2.83 -6.22
N GLU A 88 3.59 1.59 -6.49
CA GLU A 88 2.24 1.22 -6.89
C GLU A 88 1.71 0.18 -5.90
N LEU A 89 0.43 0.29 -5.54
CA LEU A 89 -0.22 -0.59 -4.57
C LEU A 89 -1.48 -1.22 -5.18
N ASP A 90 -1.71 -2.48 -4.82
CA ASP A 90 -2.95 -3.23 -5.08
C ASP A 90 -3.40 -3.86 -3.75
N LEU A 91 -4.70 -3.84 -3.48
CA LEU A 91 -5.27 -4.32 -2.22
C LEU A 91 -6.56 -5.12 -2.47
N VAL A 92 -6.62 -6.29 -1.86
CA VAL A 92 -7.86 -7.06 -1.73
C VAL A 92 -8.48 -6.75 -0.38
N ALA A 93 -9.72 -6.27 -0.36
CA ALA A 93 -10.50 -6.00 0.84
C ALA A 93 -11.79 -6.82 0.85
N ALA A 94 -12.18 -7.27 2.04
CA ALA A 94 -13.51 -7.83 2.30
C ALA A 94 -14.46 -6.69 2.68
N VAL A 95 -15.69 -6.75 2.17
CA VAL A 95 -16.71 -5.70 2.37
C VAL A 95 -18.05 -6.32 2.78
N GLU A 96 -18.83 -5.58 3.56
CA GLU A 96 -20.23 -5.88 3.83
C GLU A 96 -21.13 -5.24 2.76
N VAL A 97 -22.13 -5.99 2.28
CA VAL A 97 -23.07 -5.60 1.22
C VAL A 97 -24.50 -5.80 1.69
#